data_AF-A0A0A2V4R6-F1
#
_entry.id   AF-A0A0A2V4R6-F1
#
_cell.length_a   1.000
_cell.length_b   1.000
_cell.length_c   1.000
_cell.angle_alpha   90.00
_cell.angle_beta   90.00
_cell.angle_gamma   90.00
#
_symmetry.space_group_name_H-M   'P 1'
#
loop_
_entity.id
_entity.type
_entity.pdbx_description
1 polymer ?
#
loop_
_entity_poly.entity_id
_entity_poly.type
_entity_poly.pdbx_seq_one_letter_code
_entity_poly.pdbx_strand_id
1 'polypeptide(L)'
;MYPYYLGGGRSGRGARGDQGSQHARGCHFWHAEERSHAEIQQMREKTTEQGRLIEILHQKIGEMQQELGQAKDELKQACEDLDQTRTALKAITNSTVWSSPRPSYADIARTPPDSHPGNFTTLSTTRTTSASSSNAMYCTIDIPATEECANEKVTAKTIRTISETEMRAKPRNDAWRCRAVTEDRSNSPRLKIICRNEIEQDIVKKTIEEKLPAARILDDGYHRNSRGWRSLRGDA
;
A
#
# COMPACT_ATOMS: atom_id res chain seq x y z
N MET A 1 65.40 -44.76 -68.04
CA MET A 1 64.70 -46.04 -68.29
C MET A 1 63.21 -45.71 -68.46
N TYR A 2 62.72 -45.62 -69.71
CA TYR A 2 61.27 -45.50 -69.98
C TYR A 2 60.62 -46.89 -69.81
N PRO A 3 59.30 -46.97 -69.58
CA PRO A 3 58.49 -47.34 -70.75
C PRO A 3 57.22 -46.51 -70.90
N TYR A 4 56.94 -46.25 -72.17
CA TYR A 4 55.67 -45.83 -72.73
C TYR A 4 54.63 -46.93 -72.57
N TYR A 5 53.38 -46.59 -72.26
CA TYR A 5 52.22 -47.34 -72.73
C TYR A 5 51.18 -46.38 -73.31
N LEU A 6 50.98 -46.55 -74.62
CA LEU A 6 49.89 -46.03 -75.41
C LEU A 6 48.61 -46.82 -75.12
N GLY A 7 47.48 -46.13 -75.18
CA GLY A 7 46.22 -46.74 -75.62
C GLY A 7 45.06 -46.63 -74.62
N GLY A 8 43.97 -46.02 -75.08
CA GLY A 8 42.67 -46.15 -74.42
C GLY A 8 41.75 -44.99 -74.72
N GLY A 9 40.98 -45.12 -75.81
CA GLY A 9 40.11 -44.07 -76.34
C GLY A 9 39.15 -43.46 -75.31
N ARG A 10 39.05 -42.13 -75.32
CA ARG A 10 37.93 -41.42 -74.69
C ARG A 10 36.67 -41.67 -75.51
N SER A 11 36.00 -42.77 -75.17
CA SER A 11 34.59 -42.99 -75.47
C SER A 11 33.80 -41.88 -74.80
N GLY A 12 33.23 -40.98 -75.61
CA GLY A 12 32.22 -40.06 -75.12
C GLY A 12 31.01 -40.83 -74.61
N ARG A 13 30.69 -40.64 -73.32
CA ARG A 13 29.34 -40.72 -72.75
C ARG A 13 29.42 -40.48 -71.24
N GLY A 14 28.91 -39.34 -70.78
CA GLY A 14 28.78 -39.06 -69.35
C GLY A 14 28.64 -37.58 -68.98
N ALA A 15 27.78 -36.81 -69.65
CA ALA A 15 27.53 -35.40 -69.30
C ALA A 15 26.04 -35.08 -69.22
N ARG A 16 25.24 -35.95 -68.58
CA ARG A 16 23.81 -35.69 -68.27
C ARG A 16 23.39 -36.00 -66.83
N GLY A 17 24.32 -36.39 -65.95
CA GLY A 17 24.01 -36.73 -64.55
C GLY A 17 24.20 -35.61 -63.52
N ASP A 18 24.95 -34.55 -63.85
CA ASP A 18 25.41 -33.59 -62.82
C ASP A 18 24.58 -32.28 -62.75
N GLN A 19 23.90 -31.91 -63.84
CA GLN A 19 23.09 -30.68 -63.89
C GLN A 19 21.86 -30.75 -62.97
N GLY A 20 21.18 -31.90 -62.89
CA GLY A 20 20.04 -32.09 -61.98
C GLY A 20 20.46 -32.07 -60.49
N SER A 21 21.67 -32.54 -60.20
CA SER A 21 22.23 -32.57 -58.84
C SER A 21 22.64 -31.19 -58.35
N GLN A 22 23.24 -30.37 -59.22
CA GLN A 22 23.57 -28.98 -58.92
C GLN A 22 22.33 -28.09 -58.79
N HIS A 23 21.29 -28.31 -59.62
CA HIS A 23 20.04 -27.57 -59.53
C HIS A 23 19.27 -27.87 -58.23
N ALA A 24 19.18 -29.15 -57.83
CA ALA A 24 18.57 -29.54 -56.56
C ALA A 24 19.32 -28.95 -55.34
N ARG A 25 20.67 -28.95 -55.37
CA ARG A 25 21.49 -28.29 -54.35
C ARG A 25 21.23 -26.78 -54.28
N GLY A 26 21.05 -26.12 -55.43
CA GLY A 26 20.66 -24.72 -55.52
C GLY A 26 19.30 -24.47 -54.85
N CYS A 27 18.25 -25.21 -55.20
CA CYS A 27 16.91 -25.04 -54.62
C CYS A 27 16.90 -25.24 -53.09
N HIS A 28 17.62 -26.25 -52.58
CA HIS A 28 17.73 -26.45 -51.13
C HIS A 28 18.46 -25.31 -50.42
N PHE A 29 19.51 -24.76 -51.03
CA PHE A 29 20.23 -23.61 -50.52
C PHE A 29 19.33 -22.36 -50.47
N TRP A 30 18.63 -22.06 -51.56
CA TRP A 30 17.66 -20.94 -51.60
C TRP A 30 16.56 -21.07 -50.53
N HIS A 31 15.98 -22.25 -50.35
CA HIS A 31 14.97 -22.47 -49.30
C HIS A 31 15.55 -22.46 -47.88
N ALA A 32 16.84 -22.72 -47.70
CA ALA A 32 17.51 -22.57 -46.41
C ALA A 32 17.80 -21.10 -46.10
N GLU A 33 18.20 -20.32 -47.11
CA GLU A 33 18.44 -18.88 -47.01
C GLU A 33 17.14 -18.11 -46.74
N GLU A 34 16.04 -18.48 -47.40
CA GLU A 34 14.73 -17.87 -47.19
C GLU A 34 14.17 -18.16 -45.79
N ARG A 35 14.39 -19.37 -45.25
CA ARG A 35 14.06 -19.70 -43.86
C ARG A 35 14.90 -18.91 -42.86
N SER A 36 16.22 -18.84 -43.08
CA SER A 36 17.13 -18.03 -42.26
C SER A 36 16.72 -16.55 -42.25
N HIS A 37 16.36 -16.00 -43.41
CA HIS A 37 15.90 -14.63 -43.50
C HIS A 37 14.58 -14.40 -42.75
N ALA A 38 13.63 -15.35 -42.82
CA ALA A 38 12.39 -15.28 -42.06
C ALA A 38 12.63 -15.32 -40.54
N GLU A 39 13.54 -16.16 -40.07
CA GLU A 39 13.91 -16.23 -38.64
C GLU A 39 14.58 -14.93 -38.16
N ILE A 40 15.47 -14.36 -38.97
CA ILE A 40 16.11 -13.08 -38.67
C ILE A 40 15.09 -11.94 -38.63
N GLN A 41 14.12 -11.92 -39.54
CA GLN A 41 13.03 -10.94 -39.53
C GLN A 41 12.19 -11.05 -38.25
N GLN A 42 11.79 -12.27 -37.87
CA GLN A 42 11.04 -12.48 -36.63
C GLN A 42 11.82 -12.04 -35.39
N MET A 43 13.13 -12.31 -35.35
CA MET A 43 14.00 -11.87 -34.27
C MET A 43 14.11 -10.34 -34.21
N ARG A 44 14.20 -9.68 -35.37
CA ARG A 44 14.20 -8.21 -35.45
C ARG A 44 12.88 -7.63 -34.94
N GLU A 45 11.75 -8.18 -35.36
CA GLU A 45 10.42 -7.75 -34.89
C GLU A 45 10.28 -7.87 -33.36
N LYS A 46 10.69 -9.01 -32.80
CA LYS A 46 10.72 -9.21 -31.33
C LYS A 46 11.63 -8.19 -30.64
N THR A 47 12.80 -7.91 -31.22
CA THR A 47 13.75 -6.93 -30.69
C THR A 47 13.15 -5.51 -30.75
N THR A 48 12.44 -5.16 -31.82
CA THR A 48 11.75 -3.87 -31.93
C THR A 48 10.62 -3.74 -30.93
N GLU A 49 9.84 -4.80 -30.69
CA GLU A 49 8.78 -4.77 -29.67
C GLU A 49 9.36 -4.69 -28.26
N GLN A 50 10.46 -5.39 -27.98
CA GLN A 50 11.19 -5.23 -26.72
C GLN A 50 11.67 -3.79 -26.52
N GLY A 51 12.20 -3.15 -27.57
CA GLY A 51 12.59 -1.74 -27.53
C GLY A 51 11.41 -0.82 -27.19
N ARG A 52 10.25 -1.05 -27.81
CA ARG A 52 9.02 -0.30 -27.56
C ARG A 52 8.52 -0.47 -26.11
N LEU A 53 8.56 -1.69 -25.58
CA LEU A 53 8.19 -1.96 -24.19
C LEU A 53 9.14 -1.28 -23.20
N ILE A 54 10.44 -1.29 -23.50
CA ILE A 54 11.45 -0.59 -22.68
C ILE A 54 11.19 0.92 -22.67
N GLU A 55 10.83 1.52 -23.81
CA GLU A 55 10.49 2.93 -23.90
C GLU A 55 9.25 3.28 -23.06
N ILE A 56 8.19 2.45 -23.14
CA ILE A 56 7.00 2.60 -22.31
C ILE A 56 7.34 2.50 -20.82
N LEU A 57 8.16 1.52 -20.43
CA LEU A 57 8.57 1.35 -19.04
C LEU A 57 9.36 2.56 -18.54
N HIS A 58 10.31 3.08 -19.32
CA HIS A 58 11.04 4.29 -18.96
C HIS A 58 10.11 5.50 -18.82
N GLN A 59 9.13 5.65 -19.72
CA GLN A 59 8.14 6.72 -19.62
C GLN A 59 7.30 6.59 -18.35
N LYS A 60 6.82 5.39 -18.02
CA LYS A 60 6.03 5.16 -16.81
C LYS A 60 6.83 5.41 -15.53
N ILE A 61 8.12 5.07 -15.53
CA ILE A 61 9.02 5.37 -14.42
C ILE A 61 9.17 6.89 -14.27
N GLY A 62 9.34 7.62 -15.37
CA GLY A 62 9.42 9.10 -15.35
C GLY A 62 8.16 9.75 -14.79
N GLU A 63 6.97 9.31 -15.24
CA GLU A 63 5.68 9.78 -14.72
C GLU A 63 5.55 9.53 -13.21
N MET A 64 5.87 8.31 -12.76
CA MET A 64 5.79 7.95 -11.35
C MET A 64 6.79 8.75 -10.49
N GLN A 65 7.99 9.02 -11.00
CA GLN A 65 8.96 9.88 -10.32
C GLN A 65 8.47 11.32 -10.20
N GLN A 66 7.79 11.84 -11.23
CA GLN A 66 7.18 13.17 -11.21
C GLN A 66 6.06 13.25 -10.17
N GLU A 67 5.13 12.29 -10.15
CA GLU A 67 4.04 12.23 -9.17
C GLU A 67 4.58 12.15 -7.72
N LEU A 68 5.62 11.35 -7.49
CA LEU A 68 6.30 11.29 -6.20
C LEU A 68 6.95 12.62 -5.82
N GLY A 69 7.53 13.34 -6.78
CA GLY A 69 8.07 14.68 -6.58
C GLY A 69 6.99 15.67 -6.14
N GLN A 70 5.87 15.68 -6.85
CA GLN A 70 4.74 16.56 -6.54
C GLN A 70 4.15 16.27 -5.16
N ALA A 71 3.88 15.01 -4.84
CA ALA A 71 3.34 14.62 -3.54
C ALA A 71 4.29 14.98 -2.38
N LYS A 72 5.61 14.92 -2.61
CA LYS A 72 6.62 15.34 -1.64
C LYS A 72 6.57 16.85 -1.41
N ASP A 73 6.46 17.64 -2.46
CA ASP A 73 6.37 19.10 -2.36
C ASP A 73 5.08 19.54 -1.65
N GLU A 74 3.95 18.91 -1.97
CA GLU A 74 2.67 19.13 -1.26
C GLU A 74 2.76 18.79 0.22
N LEU A 75 3.39 17.65 0.56
CA LEU A 75 3.58 17.27 1.97
C LEU A 75 4.46 18.28 2.71
N LYS A 76 5.50 18.80 2.05
CA LYS A 76 6.38 19.82 2.62
C LYS A 76 5.60 21.11 2.87
N GLN A 77 4.81 21.56 1.90
CA GLN A 77 3.95 22.73 2.04
C GLN A 77 2.96 22.57 3.19
N ALA A 78 2.28 21.43 3.28
CA ALA A 78 1.34 21.16 4.37
C ALA A 78 2.02 21.15 5.75
N CYS A 79 3.27 20.71 5.84
CA CYS A 79 4.03 20.77 7.08
C CYS A 79 4.37 22.23 7.45
N GLU A 80 4.81 23.04 6.48
CA GLU A 80 5.09 24.47 6.69
C GLU A 80 3.83 25.22 7.15
N ASP A 81 2.68 24.95 6.55
CA ASP A 81 1.38 25.53 6.94
C ASP A 81 0.97 25.11 8.37
N LEU A 82 1.18 23.84 8.74
CA LEU A 82 0.92 23.35 10.10
C LEU A 82 1.84 24.02 11.13
N ASP A 83 3.11 24.26 10.80
CA ASP A 83 4.03 24.96 11.70
C ASP A 83 3.67 26.45 11.84
N GLN A 84 3.23 27.09 10.75
CA GLN A 84 2.72 28.47 10.79
C GLN A 84 1.47 28.59 11.67
N THR A 85 0.47 27.71 11.47
CA THR A 85 -0.75 27.70 12.30
C THR A 85 -0.46 27.41 13.77
N ARG A 86 0.46 26.49 14.05
CA ARG A 86 0.92 26.21 15.42
C ARG A 86 1.57 27.45 16.05
N THR A 87 2.38 28.17 15.29
CA THR A 87 3.05 29.40 15.77
C THR A 87 2.04 30.50 16.03
N ALA A 88 1.06 30.69 15.13
CA ALA A 88 -0.04 31.64 15.33
C ALA A 88 -0.87 31.31 16.58
N LEU A 89 -1.21 30.04 16.82
CA LEU A 89 -1.92 29.61 18.02
C LEU A 89 -1.12 29.87 19.31
N LYS A 90 0.19 29.62 19.30
CA LYS A 90 1.07 29.97 20.43
C LYS A 90 1.10 31.48 20.66
N ALA A 91 1.18 32.29 19.61
CA ALA A 91 1.15 33.75 19.73
C ALA A 91 -0.19 34.25 20.30
N ILE A 92 -1.32 33.69 19.88
CA ILE A 92 -2.65 33.99 20.46
C ILE A 92 -2.71 33.59 21.94
N THR A 93 -2.17 32.42 22.29
CA THR A 93 -2.15 31.94 23.69
C THR A 93 -1.28 32.81 24.59
N ASN A 94 -0.15 33.32 24.07
CA ASN A 94 0.78 34.17 24.81
C ASN A 94 0.39 35.66 24.79
N SER A 95 -0.46 36.06 23.85
CA SER A 95 -1.06 37.37 23.78
C SER A 95 -2.07 37.52 24.92
N THR A 96 -1.84 38.54 25.75
CA THR A 96 -2.55 38.99 26.96
C THR A 96 -4.09 39.12 26.86
N VAL A 97 -4.72 38.78 25.73
CA VAL A 97 -6.18 38.73 25.57
C VAL A 97 -6.83 37.70 26.52
N TRP A 98 -6.06 36.69 26.97
CA TRP A 98 -6.47 35.75 28.03
C TRP A 98 -5.83 36.02 29.40
N SER A 99 -5.26 37.19 29.64
CA SER A 99 -4.88 37.60 31.01
C SER A 99 -5.90 38.53 31.65
N SER A 100 -7.02 38.82 30.98
CA SER A 100 -8.14 39.48 31.64
C SER A 100 -8.73 38.48 32.64
N PRO A 101 -8.96 38.86 33.92
CA PRO A 101 -9.51 37.95 34.91
C PRO A 101 -10.83 37.40 34.39
N ARG A 102 -10.87 36.13 33.99
CA ARG A 102 -12.15 35.48 33.71
C ARG A 102 -12.95 35.57 35.00
N PRO A 103 -14.15 36.19 35.00
CA PRO A 103 -14.96 36.32 36.18
C PRO A 103 -15.13 34.93 36.80
N SER A 104 -14.79 34.80 38.08
CA SER A 104 -15.04 33.56 38.79
C SER A 104 -16.55 33.31 38.81
N TYR A 105 -16.99 32.05 38.90
CA TYR A 105 -18.41 31.73 39.07
C TYR A 105 -19.03 32.53 40.23
N ALA A 106 -18.23 32.83 41.26
CA ALA A 106 -18.62 33.68 42.38
C ALA A 106 -18.90 35.14 41.99
N ASP A 107 -18.20 35.70 41.00
CA ASP A 107 -18.41 37.07 40.53
C ASP A 107 -19.70 37.16 39.71
N ILE A 108 -19.98 36.15 38.88
CA ILE A 108 -21.19 36.05 38.06
C ILE A 108 -22.44 35.86 38.93
N ALA A 109 -22.35 35.04 39.98
CA ALA A 109 -23.47 34.79 40.90
C ALA A 109 -23.79 35.98 41.82
N ARG A 110 -22.87 36.94 41.94
CA ARG A 110 -23.02 38.14 42.77
C ARG A 110 -23.48 39.37 41.99
N THR A 111 -23.43 39.36 40.67
CA THR A 111 -23.94 40.45 39.83
C THR A 111 -25.46 40.57 39.94
N PRO A 112 -26.01 41.71 40.41
CA PRO A 112 -27.44 41.95 40.39
C PRO A 112 -27.96 42.03 38.94
N PRO A 113 -29.20 41.60 38.65
CA PRO A 113 -29.74 41.59 37.30
C PRO A 113 -30.24 43.00 36.93
N ASP A 114 -29.35 43.98 36.81
CA ASP A 114 -29.71 45.22 36.11
C ASP A 114 -28.47 45.94 35.59
N SER A 115 -28.16 45.68 34.32
CA SER A 115 -27.61 46.60 33.32
C SER A 115 -27.03 45.80 32.16
N HIS A 116 -27.80 45.75 31.08
CA HIS A 116 -27.28 45.41 29.76
C HIS A 116 -26.25 46.50 29.36
N PRO A 117 -25.10 46.11 28.82
CA PRO A 117 -25.07 46.03 27.36
C PRO A 117 -24.35 44.78 26.88
N GLY A 118 -24.71 44.35 25.68
CA GLY A 118 -23.63 44.18 24.74
C GLY A 118 -23.84 43.05 23.79
N ASN A 119 -23.04 41.99 23.90
CA ASN A 119 -22.81 41.10 22.76
C ASN A 119 -21.94 39.92 23.20
N PHE A 120 -22.60 38.86 23.67
CA PHE A 120 -21.99 37.52 23.63
C PHE A 120 -22.99 36.64 22.90
N THR A 121 -22.72 36.45 21.61
CA THR A 121 -23.28 35.39 20.80
C THR A 121 -23.33 34.12 21.61
N THR A 122 -24.52 33.54 21.74
CA THR A 122 -24.81 32.26 22.36
C THR A 122 -23.85 31.19 21.83
N LEU A 123 -22.70 31.03 22.48
CA LEU A 123 -21.83 29.88 22.29
C LEU A 123 -22.47 28.75 23.07
N SER A 124 -23.35 28.07 22.36
CA SER A 124 -23.86 26.75 22.69
C SER A 124 -22.74 25.97 23.34
N THR A 125 -22.91 25.70 24.64
CA THR A 125 -21.97 24.90 25.40
C THR A 125 -22.02 23.52 24.77
N THR A 126 -21.08 23.20 23.89
CA THR A 126 -20.70 21.83 23.59
C THR A 126 -20.20 21.25 24.90
N ARG A 127 -21.17 20.78 25.67
CA ARG A 127 -21.03 19.81 26.74
C ARG A 127 -20.03 18.80 26.23
N THR A 128 -18.86 18.77 26.84
CA THR A 128 -17.95 17.63 26.84
C THR A 128 -18.74 16.49 27.47
N THR A 129 -19.61 15.88 26.68
CA THR A 129 -20.06 14.53 26.90
C THR A 129 -18.78 13.72 26.87
N SER A 130 -18.35 13.22 28.04
CA SER A 130 -17.62 11.97 28.14
C SER A 130 -18.12 11.10 27.00
N ALA A 131 -17.26 10.85 26.01
CA ALA A 131 -17.67 10.24 24.75
C ALA A 131 -18.51 9.03 25.12
N SER A 132 -19.81 9.15 24.83
CA SER A 132 -20.74 8.04 24.89
C SER A 132 -20.01 6.87 24.24
N SER A 133 -19.98 5.72 24.91
CA SER A 133 -19.35 4.48 24.45
C SER A 133 -19.92 3.95 23.12
N SER A 134 -20.68 4.78 22.40
CA SER A 134 -21.28 4.56 21.10
C SER A 134 -20.45 5.09 19.91
N ASN A 135 -19.38 5.88 20.13
CA ASN A 135 -18.57 6.42 19.03
C ASN A 135 -17.08 6.01 19.07
N ALA A 136 -16.75 5.00 19.85
CA ALA A 136 -15.42 4.40 19.84
C ALA A 136 -15.36 3.33 18.74
N MET A 137 -14.32 3.36 17.91
CA MET A 137 -14.05 2.33 16.92
C MET A 137 -13.34 1.16 17.60
N TYR A 138 -13.91 -0.03 17.49
CA TYR A 138 -13.40 -1.24 18.15
C TYR A 138 -12.82 -2.20 17.12
N CYS A 139 -11.69 -2.81 17.43
CA CYS A 139 -11.24 -4.02 16.78
C CYS A 139 -11.51 -5.18 17.74
N THR A 140 -12.54 -5.98 17.46
CA THR A 140 -12.85 -7.18 18.23
C THR A 140 -12.08 -8.39 17.70
N ILE A 141 -11.43 -9.10 18.62
CA ILE A 141 -10.55 -10.23 18.37
C ILE A 141 -11.14 -11.44 19.10
N ASP A 142 -11.60 -12.45 18.37
CA ASP A 142 -11.96 -13.77 18.89
C ASP A 142 -10.70 -14.61 19.02
N ILE A 143 -10.45 -15.17 20.20
CA ILE A 143 -9.44 -16.20 20.38
C ILE A 143 -10.19 -17.53 20.52
N PRO A 144 -10.13 -18.44 19.53
CA PRO A 144 -10.68 -19.77 19.68
C PRO A 144 -9.90 -20.48 20.80
N ALA A 145 -10.64 -21.03 21.77
CA ALA A 145 -10.08 -21.96 22.73
C ALA A 145 -9.68 -23.22 21.96
N THR A 146 -8.40 -23.32 21.59
CA THR A 146 -7.85 -24.52 20.97
C THR A 146 -7.09 -25.29 22.05
N GLU A 147 -7.45 -26.55 22.21
CA GLU A 147 -6.84 -27.50 23.16
C GLU A 147 -5.33 -27.71 22.89
N GLU A 148 -4.83 -27.29 21.72
CA GLU A 148 -3.50 -27.60 21.19
C GLU A 148 -2.40 -26.57 21.54
N CYS A 149 -2.74 -25.47 22.22
CA CYS A 149 -1.76 -24.49 22.72
C CYS A 149 -1.95 -24.21 24.21
N ALA A 150 -1.79 -25.24 25.05
CA ALA A 150 -1.81 -25.12 26.51
C ALA A 150 -0.67 -24.24 27.08
N ASN A 151 0.19 -23.64 26.25
CA ASN A 151 1.44 -23.03 26.70
C ASN A 151 1.51 -21.51 26.47
N GLU A 152 0.69 -20.94 25.57
CA GLU A 152 0.74 -19.50 25.29
C GLU A 152 -0.68 -18.94 25.12
N LYS A 153 -1.38 -18.78 26.24
CA LYS A 153 -2.67 -18.08 26.27
C LYS A 153 -2.44 -16.65 25.77
N VAL A 154 -3.01 -16.32 24.61
CA VAL A 154 -2.99 -14.95 24.09
C VAL A 154 -3.78 -14.07 25.07
N THR A 155 -3.08 -13.21 25.80
CA THR A 155 -3.68 -12.31 26.80
C THR A 155 -3.81 -10.90 26.24
N ALA A 156 -4.65 -10.06 26.88
CA ALA A 156 -4.71 -8.64 26.59
C ALA A 156 -3.32 -7.95 26.62
N LYS A 157 -2.42 -8.43 27.48
CA LYS A 157 -1.04 -7.96 27.57
C LYS A 157 -0.25 -8.32 26.31
N THR A 158 -0.33 -9.57 25.85
CA THR A 158 0.33 -10.04 24.61
C THR A 158 -0.13 -9.21 23.41
N ILE A 159 -1.46 -9.05 23.26
CA ILE A 159 -2.06 -8.25 22.17
C ILE A 159 -1.58 -6.79 22.22
N ARG A 160 -1.56 -6.17 23.40
CA ARG A 160 -1.04 -4.81 23.58
C ARG A 160 0.42 -4.71 23.15
N THR A 161 1.27 -5.64 23.60
CA THR A 161 2.71 -5.61 23.28
C THR A 161 2.95 -5.75 21.77
N ILE A 162 2.30 -6.72 21.12
CA ILE A 162 2.43 -6.94 19.67
C ILE A 162 1.96 -5.70 18.91
N SER A 163 0.76 -5.21 19.22
CA SER A 163 0.19 -4.03 18.56
C SER A 163 1.10 -2.81 18.74
N GLU A 164 1.58 -2.54 19.96
CA GLU A 164 2.44 -1.39 20.22
C GLU A 164 3.81 -1.48 19.54
N THR A 165 4.38 -2.68 19.48
CA THR A 165 5.69 -2.89 18.84
C THR A 165 5.59 -2.67 17.34
N GLU A 166 4.60 -3.28 16.68
CA GLU A 166 4.40 -3.19 15.24
C GLU A 166 3.94 -1.79 14.82
N MET A 167 3.09 -1.14 15.62
CA MET A 167 2.66 0.23 15.34
C MET A 167 3.81 1.21 15.43
N ARG A 168 4.70 1.08 16.42
CA ARG A 168 5.88 1.95 16.56
C ARG A 168 6.94 1.71 15.49
N ALA A 169 6.99 0.51 14.92
CA ALA A 169 7.88 0.21 13.79
C ALA A 169 7.47 0.93 12.50
N LYS A 170 6.22 1.42 12.40
CA LYS A 170 5.76 2.19 11.24
C LYS A 170 6.26 3.65 11.28
N PRO A 171 6.58 4.25 10.12
CA PRO A 171 7.04 5.63 10.07
C PRO A 171 5.99 6.58 10.65
N ARG A 172 6.44 7.56 11.44
CA ARG A 172 5.60 8.57 12.13
C ARG A 172 4.70 8.05 13.27
N ASN A 173 4.88 6.81 13.74
CA ASN A 173 4.10 6.21 14.83
C ASN A 173 4.94 5.83 16.08
N ASP A 174 6.14 6.40 16.23
CA ASP A 174 7.08 6.14 17.33
C ASP A 174 6.46 6.38 18.73
N ALA A 175 5.60 7.39 18.86
CA ALA A 175 4.87 7.69 20.10
C ALA A 175 3.53 6.92 20.26
N TRP A 176 3.22 5.97 19.36
CA TRP A 176 1.95 5.25 19.42
C TRP A 176 1.85 4.37 20.68
N ARG A 177 0.67 4.38 21.29
CA ARG A 177 0.31 3.52 22.42
C ARG A 177 -1.14 3.10 22.28
N CYS A 178 -1.41 1.84 22.66
CA CYS A 178 -2.74 1.29 22.63
C CYS A 178 -3.64 2.02 23.64
N ARG A 179 -4.84 2.46 23.21
CA ARG A 179 -5.76 3.23 24.05
C ARG A 179 -6.37 2.37 25.15
N ALA A 180 -6.92 1.21 24.78
CA ALA A 180 -7.36 0.19 25.73
C ALA A 180 -7.44 -1.16 25.02
N VAL A 181 -7.12 -2.22 25.77
CA VAL A 181 -7.43 -3.61 25.40
C VAL A 181 -8.30 -4.15 26.52
N THR A 182 -9.52 -4.57 26.20
CA THR A 182 -10.50 -5.05 27.18
C THR A 182 -10.87 -6.49 26.87
N GLU A 183 -10.88 -7.34 27.89
CA GLU A 183 -11.40 -8.71 27.80
C GLU A 183 -12.91 -8.68 28.00
N ASP A 184 -13.64 -9.21 27.03
CA ASP A 184 -15.10 -9.32 27.07
C ASP A 184 -15.47 -10.51 27.96
N ARG A 185 -16.05 -10.22 29.13
CA ARG A 185 -16.44 -11.26 30.10
C ARG A 185 -17.70 -12.03 29.68
N SER A 186 -18.45 -11.52 28.71
CA SER A 186 -19.75 -12.10 28.30
C SER A 186 -19.62 -13.17 27.22
N ASN A 187 -18.50 -13.20 26.49
CA ASN A 187 -18.27 -14.10 25.37
C ASN A 187 -16.89 -14.78 25.54
N SER A 188 -16.79 -16.06 25.17
CA SER A 188 -15.53 -16.83 25.03
C SER A 188 -14.38 -15.96 24.50
N PRO A 189 -13.11 -16.14 24.90
CA PRO A 189 -12.15 -15.06 25.16
C PRO A 189 -12.01 -14.06 24.01
N ARG A 190 -12.90 -13.06 24.02
CA ARG A 190 -12.92 -11.95 23.06
C ARG A 190 -12.20 -10.78 23.64
N LEU A 191 -11.29 -10.21 22.88
CA LEU A 191 -10.54 -9.02 23.25
C LEU A 191 -10.95 -7.87 22.33
N LYS A 192 -11.16 -6.68 22.91
CA LYS A 192 -11.52 -5.46 22.18
C LYS A 192 -10.41 -4.44 22.31
N ILE A 193 -9.90 -3.99 21.18
CA ILE A 193 -8.96 -2.86 21.12
C ILE A 193 -9.74 -1.60 20.74
N ILE A 194 -9.56 -0.52 21.50
CA ILE A 194 -10.12 0.79 21.16
C ILE A 194 -9.15 1.54 20.26
N CYS A 195 -9.59 1.92 19.06
CA CYS A 195 -8.83 2.69 18.07
C CYS A 195 -9.32 4.15 18.01
N ARG A 196 -8.45 5.10 17.63
CA ARG A 196 -8.79 6.53 17.56
C ARG A 196 -9.43 6.92 16.23
N ASN A 197 -9.10 6.20 15.17
CA ASN A 197 -9.62 6.41 13.82
C ASN A 197 -9.64 5.09 13.03
N GLU A 198 -10.26 5.13 11.87
CA GLU A 198 -10.40 4.01 10.93
C GLU A 198 -9.05 3.46 10.46
N ILE A 199 -8.11 4.36 10.17
CA ILE A 199 -6.76 3.99 9.71
C ILE A 199 -6.03 3.16 10.79
N GLU A 200 -6.13 3.58 12.06
CA GLU A 200 -5.57 2.85 13.19
C GLU A 200 -6.26 1.50 13.37
N GLN A 201 -7.58 1.45 13.19
CA GLN A 201 -8.34 0.21 13.26
C GLN A 201 -7.89 -0.79 12.18
N ASP A 202 -7.78 -0.37 10.93
CA ASP A 202 -7.36 -1.22 9.82
C ASP A 202 -5.93 -1.73 9.98
N ILE A 203 -5.04 -0.86 10.46
CA ILE A 203 -3.67 -1.27 10.73
C ILE A 203 -3.63 -2.31 11.86
N VAL A 204 -4.34 -2.05 12.97
CA VAL A 204 -4.40 -2.99 14.09
C VAL A 204 -5.00 -4.31 13.64
N LYS A 205 -6.05 -4.30 12.81
CA LYS A 205 -6.63 -5.50 12.22
C LYS A 205 -5.58 -6.31 11.46
N LYS A 206 -4.92 -5.67 10.49
CA LYS A 206 -3.87 -6.32 9.69
C LYS A 206 -2.72 -6.86 10.55
N THR A 207 -2.26 -6.09 11.53
CA THR A 207 -1.18 -6.49 12.43
C THR A 207 -1.55 -7.73 13.25
N ILE A 208 -2.78 -7.80 13.76
CA ILE A 208 -3.23 -8.94 14.55
C ILE A 208 -3.40 -10.18 13.67
N GLU A 209 -3.98 -10.05 12.48
CA GLU A 209 -4.09 -11.15 11.51
C GLU A 209 -2.72 -11.73 11.12
N GLU A 210 -1.72 -10.87 10.95
CA GLU A 210 -0.36 -11.29 10.57
C GLU A 210 0.41 -11.94 11.72
N LYS A 211 0.31 -11.39 12.93
CA LYS A 211 1.17 -11.77 14.07
C LYS A 211 0.53 -12.78 15.01
N LEU A 212 -0.78 -12.95 14.95
CA LEU A 212 -1.54 -13.88 15.78
C LEU A 212 -2.43 -14.75 14.88
N PRO A 213 -1.87 -15.80 14.25
CA PRO A 213 -2.65 -16.70 13.38
C PRO A 213 -3.74 -17.46 14.14
N ALA A 214 -3.58 -17.60 15.46
CA ALA A 214 -4.61 -18.18 16.33
C ALA A 214 -5.80 -17.24 16.55
N ALA A 215 -5.66 -15.93 16.34
CA ALA A 215 -6.71 -14.95 16.58
C ALA A 215 -7.55 -14.72 15.31
N ARG A 216 -8.87 -14.57 15.49
CA ARG A 216 -9.81 -14.20 14.43
C ARG A 216 -10.34 -12.80 14.69
N ILE A 217 -10.36 -11.96 13.68
CA ILE A 217 -10.93 -10.61 13.80
C ILE A 217 -12.41 -10.67 13.46
N LEU A 218 -13.26 -10.14 14.34
CA LEU A 218 -14.67 -9.94 14.02
C LEU A 218 -14.84 -8.63 13.26
N ASP A 219 -15.65 -8.68 12.20
CA ASP A 219 -16.08 -7.49 11.50
C ASP A 219 -17.14 -6.77 12.35
N ASP A 220 -16.68 -5.84 13.19
CA ASP A 220 -17.53 -4.90 13.90
C ASP A 220 -18.10 -3.92 12.85
N GLY A 221 -19.24 -4.30 12.27
CA GLY A 221 -19.87 -3.74 11.07
C GLY A 221 -19.59 -2.26 10.80
N TYR A 222 -18.88 -2.01 9.70
CA TYR A 222 -18.67 -0.70 9.11
C TYR A 222 -19.99 -0.17 8.52
N HIS A 223 -20.43 1.04 8.90
CA HIS A 223 -21.31 1.83 8.03
C HIS A 223 -20.51 2.31 6.81
N ARG A 224 -20.27 1.40 5.87
CA ARG A 224 -19.59 1.66 4.60
C ARG A 224 -20.53 2.43 3.66
N ASN A 225 -20.51 3.75 3.73
CA ASN A 225 -21.21 4.60 2.75
C ASN A 225 -20.23 5.39 1.88
N SER A 226 -19.39 4.69 1.11
CA SER A 226 -18.80 5.23 -0.11
C SER A 226 -18.07 4.12 -0.90
N ARG A 227 -18.78 3.64 -1.91
CA ARG A 227 -18.30 3.17 -3.22
C ARG A 227 -16.80 2.91 -3.37
N GLY A 228 -16.47 1.64 -3.59
CA GLY A 228 -15.60 1.27 -4.70
C GLY A 228 -14.17 0.87 -4.36
N TRP A 229 -13.98 -0.27 -3.70
CA TRP A 229 -12.80 -1.11 -3.95
C TRP A 229 -13.26 -2.55 -4.11
N ARG A 230 -13.37 -2.95 -5.38
CA ARG A 230 -13.59 -4.32 -5.80
C ARG A 230 -12.28 -5.05 -5.50
N SER A 231 -12.32 -5.94 -4.51
CA SER A 231 -11.22 -6.86 -4.22
C SER A 231 -11.06 -7.78 -5.43
N LEU A 232 -9.98 -7.63 -6.19
CA LEU A 232 -9.48 -8.67 -7.08
C LEU A 232 -8.57 -9.56 -6.24
N ARG A 233 -9.19 -10.53 -5.56
CA ARG A 233 -8.54 -11.78 -5.18
C ARG A 233 -9.42 -12.92 -5.66
N GLY A 234 -8.78 -13.84 -6.38
CA GLY A 234 -9.32 -15.05 -6.97
C GLY A 234 -8.83 -15.13 -8.42
N ASP A 235 -8.32 -16.21 -8.95
CA ASP A 235 -7.97 -17.54 -8.45
C ASP A 235 -7.12 -18.17 -9.59
N ALA A 236 -6.23 -19.11 -9.24
CA ALA A 236 -5.41 -19.96 -10.12
C ALA A 236 -4.18 -19.33 -10.81
#